data_AF-A0A1V6QWL0-F1
#
_entry.id   AF-A0A1V6QWL0-F1
#
_cell.length_a   1.000
_cell.length_b   1.000
_cell.length_c   1.000
_cell.angle_alpha   90.00
_cell.angle_beta   90.00
_cell.angle_gamma   90.00
#
_symmetry.space_group_name_H-M   'P 1'
#
loop_
_entity.id
_entity.type
_entity.pdbx_description
1 polymer ?
#
loop_
_entity_poly.entity_id
_entity_poly.type
_entity_poly.pdbx_seq_one_letter_code
_entity_poly.pdbx_strand_id
1 'polypeptide(L)'
;MVAAYSMDKVLATFLGRPPLISWRYCDIQMPLDLSVEEIFADPVVRDAAIARLDETDGWNLESSLAKGTWPRIALITSVLREKVLELSLSWQLENLSQRVEELSRESRQLRQGLPEYLRWKPDIDVAVVSRVEYDILFDVHIEFLYNDFLLYRTLGKRTQTQPEAIIDIAREILKALVIMISEKIRSGHPIKDTGFNVCLPGLPSAGVLCAELLRRSRSTVVSSSLEFPRSEIIQNLTLFAAHLDTIVKPHDGNYRVAQQGQKAIRHVLDQVLSVDGHGLSSVVEDTGTNDKLIDDSSLLDGVNFDDHDLFLGWLDGNMQHMSDSWLAWVNFT
;
A
#
# COMPACT_ATOMS: atom_id res chain seq x y z
N MET A 1 20.42 -8.55 11.04
CA MET A 1 20.63 -7.40 10.14
C MET A 1 19.44 -7.17 9.21
N VAL A 2 19.00 -8.14 8.40
CA VAL A 2 17.85 -7.97 7.48
C VAL A 2 16.60 -7.40 8.18
N ALA A 3 16.17 -7.98 9.30
CA ALA A 3 14.97 -7.49 10.01
C ALA A 3 15.05 -6.01 10.41
N ALA A 4 16.21 -5.55 10.92
CA ALA A 4 16.42 -4.15 11.27
C ALA A 4 16.45 -3.25 10.02
N TYR A 5 17.12 -3.71 8.96
CA TYR A 5 17.16 -3.02 7.68
C TYR A 5 15.75 -2.88 7.07
N SER A 6 14.93 -3.93 7.07
CA SER A 6 13.56 -3.89 6.56
C SER A 6 12.66 -3.00 7.41
N MET A 7 12.74 -3.10 8.74
CA MET A 7 11.97 -2.26 9.64
C MET A 7 12.27 -0.77 9.43
N ASP A 8 13.54 -0.41 9.23
CA ASP A 8 13.94 0.97 8.91
C ASP A 8 13.23 1.49 7.64
N LYS A 9 13.02 0.65 6.62
CA LYS A 9 12.37 1.06 5.35
C LYS A 9 10.87 1.19 5.52
N VAL A 10 10.26 0.30 6.30
CA VAL A 10 8.85 0.41 6.68
C VAL A 10 8.62 1.73 7.42
N LEU A 11 9.43 2.03 8.44
CA LEU A 11 9.33 3.27 9.20
C LEU A 11 9.64 4.50 8.35
N ALA A 12 10.68 4.47 7.51
CA ALA A 12 11.00 5.58 6.61
C ALA A 12 9.86 5.89 5.63
N THR A 13 9.23 4.85 5.07
CA THR A 13 8.06 5.00 4.21
C THR A 13 6.89 5.61 4.97
N PHE A 14 6.58 5.04 6.12
CA PHE A 14 5.46 5.48 6.96
C PHE A 14 5.61 6.93 7.41
N LEU A 15 6.82 7.31 7.82
CA LEU A 15 7.12 8.64 8.35
C LEU A 15 7.44 9.67 7.27
N GLY A 16 7.50 9.26 6.00
CA GLY A 16 7.86 10.15 4.88
C GLY A 16 9.26 10.77 5.02
N ARG A 17 10.21 10.04 5.62
CA ARG A 17 11.57 10.54 5.92
C ARG A 17 12.65 9.64 5.33
N PRO A 18 13.89 10.12 5.16
CA PRO A 18 14.99 9.28 4.68
C PRO A 18 15.24 8.07 5.60
N PRO A 19 15.53 6.87 5.05
CA PRO A 19 15.97 5.71 5.82
C PRO A 19 17.24 6.00 6.63
N LEU A 20 17.33 5.45 7.84
CA LEU A 20 18.50 5.64 8.71
C LEU A 20 19.61 4.62 8.43
N ILE A 21 19.26 3.43 7.93
CA ILE A 21 20.21 2.36 7.64
C ILE A 21 20.47 2.31 6.13
N SER A 22 21.38 3.11 5.59
CA SER A 22 21.55 3.14 4.13
C SER A 22 22.23 1.88 3.58
N TRP A 23 21.70 1.35 2.47
CA TRP A 23 22.30 0.23 1.73
C TRP A 23 23.75 0.51 1.30
N ARG A 24 24.10 1.78 1.05
CA ARG A 24 25.44 2.19 0.61
C ARG A 24 26.53 1.95 1.66
N TYR A 25 26.15 1.83 2.93
CA TYR A 25 27.07 1.64 4.06
C TYR A 25 26.82 0.32 4.80
N CYS A 26 25.94 -0.54 4.27
CA CYS A 26 25.58 -1.81 4.87
C CYS A 26 25.95 -2.95 3.93
N ASP A 27 26.84 -3.82 4.37
CA ASP A 27 27.15 -5.06 3.67
C ASP A 27 26.21 -6.19 4.18
N ILE A 28 24.98 -6.21 3.67
CA ILE A 28 23.99 -7.23 4.02
C ILE A 28 24.03 -8.33 2.98
N GLN A 29 24.62 -9.45 3.34
CA GLN A 29 24.64 -10.65 2.51
C GLN A 29 23.24 -11.24 2.36
N MET A 30 22.90 -11.71 1.16
CA MET A 30 21.63 -12.39 0.90
C MET A 30 21.51 -13.63 1.79
N PRO A 31 20.45 -13.79 2.59
CA PRO A 31 20.27 -14.98 3.41
C PRO A 31 20.16 -16.24 2.57
N LEU A 32 20.70 -17.35 3.08
CA LEU A 32 20.46 -18.67 2.50
C LEU A 32 19.04 -19.13 2.85
N ASP A 33 18.40 -19.84 1.93
CA ASP A 33 17.05 -20.33 2.12
C ASP A 33 17.00 -21.66 2.91
N LEU A 34 17.46 -21.59 4.16
CA LEU A 34 17.60 -22.72 5.06
C LEU A 34 16.68 -22.59 6.27
N SER A 35 16.23 -23.71 6.82
CA SER A 35 15.55 -23.72 8.11
C SER A 35 16.53 -23.37 9.24
N VAL A 36 15.99 -22.97 10.40
CA VAL A 36 16.80 -22.69 11.59
C VAL A 36 17.62 -23.93 11.99
N GLU A 37 17.00 -25.11 11.91
CA GLU A 37 17.63 -26.39 12.21
C GLU A 37 18.76 -26.68 11.23
N GLU A 38 18.56 -26.44 9.93
CA GLU A 38 19.61 -26.62 8.90
C GLU A 38 20.80 -25.65 9.13
N ILE A 39 20.54 -24.43 9.59
CA ILE A 39 21.59 -23.43 9.90
C ILE A 39 22.46 -23.87 11.08
N PHE A 40 21.82 -24.41 12.14
CA PHE A 40 22.50 -24.83 13.37
C PHE A 40 22.96 -26.29 13.38
N ALA A 41 22.71 -27.03 12.29
CA ALA A 41 23.13 -28.43 12.17
C ALA A 41 24.66 -28.60 12.11
N ASP A 42 25.11 -29.85 12.31
CA ASP A 42 26.50 -30.23 12.10
C ASP A 42 26.98 -29.87 10.68
N PRO A 43 28.27 -29.55 10.48
CA PRO A 43 28.78 -29.05 9.21
C PRO A 43 28.40 -29.91 8.00
N VAL A 44 28.47 -31.25 8.14
CA VAL A 44 28.11 -32.18 7.05
C VAL A 44 26.65 -32.04 6.62
N VAL A 45 25.73 -31.89 7.57
CA VAL A 45 24.29 -31.76 7.30
C VAL A 45 23.99 -30.38 6.71
N ARG A 46 24.61 -29.33 7.27
CA ARG A 46 24.46 -27.96 6.79
C ARG A 46 24.99 -27.80 5.37
N ASP A 47 26.19 -28.30 5.08
CA ASP A 47 26.80 -28.19 3.75
C ASP A 47 26.00 -28.97 2.70
N ALA A 48 25.43 -30.12 3.09
CA ALA A 48 24.49 -30.85 2.25
C ALA A 48 23.16 -30.08 2.04
N ALA A 49 22.69 -29.32 3.02
CA ALA A 49 21.51 -28.46 2.87
C ALA A 49 21.78 -27.28 1.94
N ILE A 50 22.95 -26.64 2.07
CA ILE A 50 23.40 -25.57 1.16
C ILE A 50 23.49 -26.10 -0.28
N ALA A 51 24.04 -27.30 -0.48
CA ALA A 51 24.17 -27.92 -1.80
C ALA A 51 22.82 -28.31 -2.45
N ARG A 52 21.71 -28.29 -1.71
CA ARG A 52 20.36 -28.51 -2.28
C ARG A 52 19.67 -27.23 -2.73
N LEU A 53 20.23 -26.07 -2.42
CA LEU A 53 19.66 -24.80 -2.86
C LEU A 53 19.84 -24.64 -4.37
N ASP A 54 18.95 -23.86 -4.99
CA ASP A 54 19.09 -23.46 -6.38
C ASP A 54 20.44 -22.77 -6.62
N GLU A 55 21.16 -23.20 -7.65
CA GLU A 55 22.52 -22.72 -7.94
C GLU A 55 22.55 -21.25 -8.39
N THR A 56 21.44 -20.74 -8.95
CA THR A 56 21.40 -19.40 -9.55
C THR A 56 21.16 -18.35 -8.48
N ASP A 57 20.10 -18.53 -7.69
CA ASP A 57 19.63 -17.51 -6.76
C ASP A 57 19.71 -17.98 -5.30
N GLY A 58 19.82 -19.28 -5.03
CA GLY A 58 19.92 -19.82 -3.67
C GLY A 58 18.58 -20.03 -2.96
N TRP A 59 17.48 -20.17 -3.72
CA TRP A 59 16.16 -20.54 -3.20
C TRP A 59 16.09 -22.01 -2.82
N ASN A 60 15.23 -22.35 -1.87
CA ASN A 60 14.97 -23.75 -1.56
C ASN A 60 14.13 -24.39 -2.69
N LEU A 61 14.49 -25.62 -3.07
CA LEU A 61 13.79 -26.39 -4.11
C LEU A 61 12.53 -27.11 -3.59
N GLU A 62 12.35 -27.13 -2.27
CA GLU A 62 11.21 -27.76 -1.60
C GLU A 62 9.95 -26.89 -1.63
N SER A 63 10.03 -25.68 -2.19
CA SER A 63 8.95 -24.68 -2.18
C SER A 63 8.42 -24.35 -0.78
N SER A 64 9.28 -24.47 0.23
CA SER A 64 8.93 -24.25 1.63
C SER A 64 9.05 -22.78 2.01
N LEU A 65 7.98 -22.21 2.56
CA LEU A 65 7.98 -20.85 3.10
C LEU A 65 8.50 -20.80 4.54
N ALA A 66 8.63 -21.95 5.20
CA ALA A 66 9.06 -22.08 6.60
C ALA A 66 10.59 -22.01 6.80
N LYS A 67 11.36 -21.87 5.71
CA LYS A 67 12.83 -21.75 5.71
C LYS A 67 13.28 -20.28 5.66
N GLY A 68 14.42 -20.02 5.02
CA GLY A 68 15.00 -18.68 4.87
C GLY A 68 14.33 -17.81 3.81
N THR A 69 13.24 -18.27 3.21
CA THR A 69 12.44 -17.57 2.20
C THR A 69 12.09 -16.14 2.63
N TRP A 70 11.53 -15.95 3.83
CA TRP A 70 11.05 -14.63 4.24
C TRP A 70 12.17 -13.59 4.39
N PRO A 71 13.28 -13.86 5.11
CA PRO A 71 14.42 -12.96 5.15
C PRO A 71 14.96 -12.57 3.76
N ARG A 72 14.96 -13.49 2.79
CA ARG A 72 15.39 -13.19 1.41
C ARG A 72 14.46 -12.19 0.75
N ILE A 73 13.15 -12.44 0.80
CA ILE A 73 12.15 -11.53 0.22
C ILE A 73 12.20 -10.17 0.91
N ALA A 74 12.26 -10.14 2.24
CA ALA A 74 12.35 -8.91 3.01
C ALA A 74 13.55 -8.06 2.60
N LEU A 75 14.72 -8.67 2.34
CA LEU A 75 15.89 -7.94 1.85
C LEU A 75 15.67 -7.38 0.44
N ILE A 76 15.17 -8.20 -0.49
CA ILE A 76 14.89 -7.80 -1.89
C ILE A 76 13.95 -6.60 -1.93
N THR A 77 12.82 -6.69 -1.24
CA THR A 77 11.80 -5.62 -1.24
C THR A 77 12.27 -4.38 -0.49
N SER A 78 13.11 -4.53 0.55
CA SER A 78 13.66 -3.40 1.29
C SER A 78 14.69 -2.61 0.49
N VAL A 79 15.55 -3.27 -0.28
CA VAL A 79 16.48 -2.59 -1.19
C VAL A 79 15.70 -1.82 -2.26
N LEU A 80 14.66 -2.44 -2.83
CA LEU A 80 13.77 -1.77 -3.77
C LEU A 80 13.10 -0.54 -3.11
N ARG A 81 12.55 -0.71 -1.90
CA ARG A 81 11.90 0.38 -1.15
C ARG A 81 12.85 1.53 -0.86
N GLU A 82 14.11 1.26 -0.51
CA GLU A 82 15.10 2.31 -0.30
C GLU A 82 15.38 3.11 -1.58
N LYS A 83 15.48 2.45 -2.74
CA LYS A 83 15.61 3.12 -4.04
C LYS A 83 14.38 3.98 -4.37
N VAL A 84 13.17 3.49 -4.07
CA VAL A 84 11.92 4.25 -4.24
C VAL A 84 11.94 5.50 -3.37
N LEU A 85 12.30 5.37 -2.09
CA LEU A 85 12.40 6.50 -1.15
C LEU A 85 13.47 7.50 -1.58
N GLU A 86 14.61 7.04 -2.13
CA GLU A 86 15.63 7.92 -2.70
C GLU A 86 15.03 8.81 -3.80
N LEU A 87 14.20 8.27 -4.70
CA LEU A 87 13.52 9.08 -5.73
C LEU A 87 12.43 9.99 -5.14
N SER A 88 11.62 9.49 -4.22
CA SER A 88 10.50 10.26 -3.63
C SER A 88 10.97 11.47 -2.82
N LEU A 89 12.08 11.32 -2.09
CA LEU A 89 12.60 12.32 -1.16
C LEU A 89 13.72 13.17 -1.77
N SER A 90 14.22 12.81 -2.96
CA SER A 90 15.22 13.63 -3.65
C SER A 90 14.67 15.01 -4.02
N TRP A 91 15.55 16.00 -3.93
CA TRP A 91 15.31 17.34 -4.45
C TRP A 91 15.60 17.45 -5.96
N GLN A 92 16.35 16.48 -6.52
CA GLN A 92 16.74 16.43 -7.92
C GLN A 92 15.61 15.86 -8.77
N LEU A 93 15.17 16.64 -9.76
CA LEU A 93 14.09 16.28 -10.67
C LEU A 93 14.60 15.90 -12.08
N GLU A 94 15.91 15.99 -12.32
CA GLU A 94 16.48 15.65 -13.61
C GLU A 94 16.20 14.18 -13.96
N ASN A 95 15.66 13.98 -15.17
CA ASN A 95 15.31 12.67 -15.71
C ASN A 95 14.38 11.84 -14.79
N LEU A 96 13.54 12.48 -13.95
CA LEU A 96 12.68 11.79 -13.00
C LEU A 96 11.80 10.72 -13.68
N SER A 97 11.15 11.06 -14.80
CA SER A 97 10.32 10.10 -15.55
C SER A 97 11.12 8.87 -15.98
N GLN A 98 12.31 9.07 -16.55
CA GLN A 98 13.18 7.97 -16.97
C GLN A 98 13.61 7.10 -15.78
N ARG A 99 14.00 7.72 -14.66
CA ARG A 99 14.43 7.00 -13.44
C ARG A 99 13.29 6.21 -12.82
N VAL A 100 12.07 6.76 -12.83
CA VAL A 100 10.85 6.07 -12.39
C VAL A 100 10.56 4.85 -13.27
N GLU A 101 10.65 4.99 -14.59
CA GLU A 101 10.46 3.88 -15.53
C GLU A 101 11.53 2.79 -15.39
N GLU A 102 12.79 3.19 -15.19
CA GLU A 102 13.92 2.28 -14.94
C GLU A 102 13.68 1.47 -13.66
N LEU A 103 13.35 2.12 -12.55
CA LEU A 103 13.14 1.45 -11.29
C LEU A 103 11.85 0.60 -11.26
N SER A 104 10.79 1.04 -11.94
CA SER A 104 9.57 0.23 -12.10
C SER A 104 9.83 -1.00 -12.98
N ARG A 105 10.70 -0.89 -14.00
CA ARG A 105 11.15 -2.06 -14.77
C ARG A 105 11.99 -3.02 -13.91
N GLU A 106 12.88 -2.50 -13.06
CA GLU A 106 13.63 -3.32 -12.08
C GLU A 106 12.67 -4.05 -11.12
N SER A 107 11.70 -3.34 -10.54
CA SER A 107 10.63 -3.91 -9.69
C SER A 107 9.93 -5.09 -10.38
N ARG A 108 9.49 -4.90 -11.64
CA ARG A 108 8.83 -5.96 -12.42
C ARG A 108 9.75 -7.16 -12.70
N GLN A 109 11.02 -6.92 -13.02
CA GLN A 109 11.99 -7.99 -13.25
C GLN A 109 12.24 -8.80 -11.99
N LEU A 110 12.43 -8.14 -10.83
CA LEU A 110 12.57 -8.81 -9.54
C LEU A 110 11.35 -9.67 -9.22
N ARG A 111 10.14 -9.11 -9.38
CA ARG A 111 8.88 -9.83 -9.15
C ARG A 111 8.71 -11.03 -10.09
N GLN A 112 9.08 -10.90 -11.36
CA GLN A 112 9.02 -11.99 -12.34
C GLN A 112 10.12 -13.04 -12.13
N GLY A 113 11.25 -12.66 -11.54
CA GLY A 113 12.33 -13.57 -11.17
C GLY A 113 12.02 -14.41 -9.93
N LEU A 114 11.02 -14.04 -9.12
CA LEU A 114 10.63 -14.84 -7.97
C LEU A 114 10.13 -16.24 -8.41
N PRO A 115 10.51 -17.30 -7.69
CA PRO A 115 9.95 -18.64 -7.85
C PRO A 115 8.42 -18.64 -7.87
N GLU A 116 7.83 -19.58 -8.62
CA GLU A 116 6.37 -19.61 -8.80
C GLU A 116 5.61 -19.75 -7.47
N TYR A 117 6.14 -20.54 -6.53
CA TYR A 117 5.54 -20.73 -5.21
C TYR A 117 5.53 -19.46 -4.34
N LEU A 118 6.25 -18.40 -4.73
CA LEU A 118 6.24 -17.09 -4.08
C LEU A 118 5.24 -16.11 -4.70
N ARG A 119 4.50 -16.52 -5.73
CA ARG A 119 3.56 -15.65 -6.44
C ARG A 119 2.16 -15.86 -5.90
N TRP A 120 1.62 -14.82 -5.25
CA TRP A 120 0.22 -14.82 -4.85
C TRP A 120 -0.72 -14.89 -6.05
N LYS A 121 -1.73 -15.77 -5.94
CA LYS A 121 -2.87 -15.83 -6.85
C LYS A 121 -4.16 -15.88 -6.01
N PRO A 122 -5.23 -15.17 -6.41
CA PRO A 122 -6.52 -15.18 -5.71
C PRO A 122 -7.11 -16.58 -5.45
N ASP A 123 -6.84 -17.50 -6.38
CA ASP A 123 -7.44 -18.83 -6.51
C ASP A 123 -6.54 -19.96 -6.02
N ILE A 124 -5.46 -19.65 -5.28
CA ILE A 124 -4.63 -20.67 -4.64
C ILE A 124 -5.50 -21.54 -3.75
N ASP A 125 -5.42 -22.84 -3.95
CA ASP A 125 -6.11 -23.80 -3.09
C ASP A 125 -5.56 -23.73 -1.67
N VAL A 126 -6.39 -23.24 -0.75
CA VAL A 126 -6.06 -23.11 0.68
C VAL A 126 -5.95 -24.48 1.37
N ALA A 127 -6.30 -25.58 0.67
CA ALA A 127 -5.98 -26.93 1.12
C ALA A 127 -4.51 -27.31 0.86
N VAL A 128 -3.84 -26.64 -0.08
CA VAL A 128 -2.44 -26.88 -0.46
C VAL A 128 -1.49 -25.92 0.25
N VAL A 129 -1.91 -24.67 0.44
CA VAL A 129 -1.11 -23.61 1.09
C VAL A 129 -1.73 -23.26 2.44
N SER A 130 -0.93 -23.23 3.50
CA SER A 130 -1.44 -22.83 4.81
C SER A 130 -1.89 -21.35 4.79
N ARG A 131 -2.79 -20.98 5.70
CA ARG A 131 -3.32 -19.60 5.72
C ARG A 131 -2.24 -18.55 5.99
N VAL A 132 -1.27 -18.89 6.83
CA VAL A 132 -0.13 -18.01 7.15
C VAL A 132 0.73 -17.81 5.89
N GLU A 133 0.95 -18.86 5.13
CA GLU A 133 1.67 -18.79 3.87
C GLU A 133 0.91 -17.94 2.84
N TYR A 134 -0.41 -18.11 2.74
CA TYR A 134 -1.24 -17.29 1.86
C TYR A 134 -1.16 -15.79 2.19
N ASP A 135 -1.18 -15.44 3.49
CA ASP A 135 -0.98 -14.07 3.97
C ASP A 135 0.41 -13.53 3.57
N ILE A 136 1.48 -14.32 3.75
CA ILE A 136 2.84 -13.93 3.34
C ILE A 136 2.90 -13.67 1.84
N LEU A 137 2.36 -14.57 1.01
CA LEU A 137 2.34 -14.39 -0.44
C LEU A 137 1.62 -13.10 -0.83
N PHE A 138 0.49 -12.82 -0.19
CA PHE A 138 -0.26 -11.59 -0.38
C PHE A 138 0.59 -10.35 -0.03
N ASP A 139 1.26 -10.36 1.12
CA ASP A 139 2.10 -9.25 1.55
C ASP A 139 3.24 -8.98 0.55
N VAL A 140 3.87 -10.02 0.03
CA VAL A 140 4.89 -9.88 -1.03
C VAL A 140 4.30 -9.23 -2.28
N HIS A 141 3.12 -9.68 -2.71
CA HIS A 141 2.43 -9.14 -3.88
C HIS A 141 2.11 -7.65 -3.70
N ILE A 142 1.55 -7.27 -2.55
CA ILE A 142 1.20 -5.89 -2.22
C ILE A 142 2.45 -5.02 -2.11
N GLU A 143 3.55 -5.52 -1.53
CA GLU A 143 4.79 -4.77 -1.40
C GLU A 143 5.36 -4.34 -2.76
N PHE A 144 5.36 -5.22 -3.77
CA PHE A 144 5.77 -4.83 -5.13
C PHE A 144 4.83 -3.79 -5.74
N LEU A 145 3.52 -4.01 -5.67
CA LEU A 145 2.54 -3.05 -6.20
C LEU A 145 2.66 -1.69 -5.52
N TYR A 146 2.89 -1.67 -4.22
CA TYR A 146 3.01 -0.43 -3.46
C TYR A 146 4.30 0.33 -3.78
N ASN A 147 5.41 -0.37 -4.01
CA ASN A 147 6.63 0.25 -4.52
C ASN A 147 6.37 0.96 -5.86
N ASP A 148 5.73 0.29 -6.82
CA ASP A 148 5.37 0.90 -8.11
C ASP A 148 4.37 2.06 -7.93
N PHE A 149 3.38 1.92 -7.05
CA PHE A 149 2.44 3.00 -6.72
C PHE A 149 3.16 4.25 -6.22
N LEU A 150 4.10 4.11 -5.27
CA LEU A 150 4.88 5.22 -4.73
C LEU A 150 5.72 5.92 -5.81
N LEU A 151 6.28 5.16 -6.77
CA LEU A 151 7.03 5.71 -7.89
C LEU A 151 6.15 6.58 -8.79
N TYR A 152 5.02 6.06 -9.28
CA TYR A 152 4.14 6.84 -10.15
C TYR A 152 3.42 7.97 -9.42
N ARG A 153 3.12 7.80 -8.11
CA ARG A 153 2.63 8.90 -7.26
C ARG A 153 3.66 10.01 -7.15
N THR A 154 4.93 9.66 -6.96
CA THR A 154 6.04 10.63 -6.93
C THR A 154 6.13 11.37 -8.26
N LEU A 155 6.12 10.64 -9.37
CA LEU A 155 6.18 11.23 -10.70
C LEU A 155 5.05 12.25 -10.89
N GLY A 156 3.79 11.83 -10.73
CA GLY A 156 2.65 12.70 -10.95
C GLY A 156 2.65 13.96 -10.08
N LYS A 157 3.04 13.84 -8.80
CA LYS A 157 3.17 14.99 -7.90
C LYS A 157 4.25 15.99 -8.34
N ARG A 158 5.42 15.49 -8.76
CA ARG A 158 6.57 16.34 -9.06
C ARG A 158 6.49 16.96 -10.46
N THR A 159 5.80 16.31 -11.40
CA THR A 159 5.63 16.81 -12.78
C THR A 159 4.26 17.44 -13.03
N GLN A 160 3.35 17.42 -12.04
CA GLN A 160 1.96 17.89 -12.19
C GLN A 160 1.24 17.19 -13.35
N THR A 161 1.50 15.89 -13.51
CA THR A 161 0.86 15.03 -14.51
C THR A 161 0.11 13.90 -13.82
N GLN A 162 -0.76 13.21 -14.55
CA GLN A 162 -1.43 12.00 -14.08
C GLN A 162 -0.91 10.80 -14.88
N PRO A 163 0.09 10.07 -14.38
CA PRO A 163 0.60 8.90 -15.08
C PRO A 163 -0.47 7.81 -15.13
N GLU A 164 -0.91 7.40 -16.32
CA GLU A 164 -1.98 6.39 -16.47
C GLU A 164 -1.70 5.09 -15.70
N ALA A 165 -0.42 4.70 -15.61
CA ALA A 165 0.02 3.52 -14.86
C ALA A 165 -0.42 3.54 -13.38
N ILE A 166 -0.56 4.72 -12.75
CA ILE A 166 -0.99 4.81 -11.34
C ILE A 166 -2.42 4.32 -11.13
N ILE A 167 -3.29 4.49 -12.14
CA ILE A 167 -4.69 4.05 -12.07
C ILE A 167 -4.74 2.52 -12.08
N ASP A 168 -4.00 1.88 -12.99
CA ASP A 168 -3.97 0.41 -13.08
C ASP A 168 -3.35 -0.23 -11.83
N ILE A 169 -2.26 0.34 -11.31
CA ILE A 169 -1.65 -0.15 -10.06
C ILE A 169 -2.63 0.01 -8.89
N ALA A 170 -3.28 1.17 -8.76
CA ALA A 170 -4.26 1.39 -7.70
C ALA A 170 -5.46 0.42 -7.79
N ARG A 171 -5.91 0.10 -9.01
CA ARG A 171 -6.94 -0.92 -9.25
C ARG A 171 -6.50 -2.30 -8.79
N GLU A 172 -5.27 -2.71 -9.15
CA GLU A 172 -4.71 -4.00 -8.74
C GLU A 172 -4.60 -4.11 -7.23
N ILE A 173 -4.07 -3.08 -6.55
CA ILE A 173 -3.96 -3.04 -5.08
C ILE A 173 -5.35 -3.20 -4.44
N LEU A 174 -6.32 -2.39 -4.86
CA LEU A 174 -7.65 -2.40 -4.26
C LEU A 174 -8.36 -3.74 -4.48
N LYS A 175 -8.25 -4.30 -5.68
CA LYS A 175 -8.82 -5.62 -6.02
C LYS A 175 -8.20 -6.73 -5.19
N ALA A 176 -6.87 -6.76 -5.07
CA ALA A 176 -6.16 -7.75 -4.27
C ALA A 176 -6.59 -7.67 -2.80
N LEU A 177 -6.67 -6.47 -2.23
CA LEU A 177 -7.16 -6.25 -0.86
C LEU A 177 -8.58 -6.77 -0.68
N VAL A 178 -9.51 -6.40 -1.57
CA VAL A 178 -10.91 -6.83 -1.48
C VAL A 178 -11.02 -8.35 -1.51
N ILE A 179 -10.29 -9.03 -2.39
CA ILE A 179 -10.24 -10.50 -2.46
C ILE A 179 -9.72 -11.07 -1.15
N MET A 180 -8.55 -10.61 -0.72
CA MET A 180 -7.87 -11.09 0.48
C MET A 180 -8.74 -10.97 1.73
N ILE A 181 -9.36 -9.81 1.92
CA ILE A 181 -10.22 -9.53 3.06
C ILE A 181 -11.48 -10.40 3.02
N SER A 182 -12.10 -10.53 1.84
CA SER A 182 -13.30 -11.34 1.68
C SER A 182 -13.03 -12.82 2.02
N GLU A 183 -11.86 -13.33 1.64
CA GLU A 183 -11.41 -14.66 2.03
C GLU A 183 -11.21 -14.83 3.54
N LYS A 184 -10.57 -13.85 4.19
CA LYS A 184 -10.40 -13.85 5.66
C LYS A 184 -11.74 -13.83 6.38
N ILE A 185 -12.69 -13.00 5.92
CA ILE A 185 -14.06 -12.94 6.47
C ILE A 185 -14.77 -14.28 6.29
N ARG A 186 -14.77 -14.83 5.06
CA ARG A 186 -15.44 -16.09 4.73
C ARG A 186 -14.91 -17.27 5.52
N SER A 187 -13.62 -17.29 5.80
CA SER A 187 -12.96 -18.35 6.55
C SER A 187 -13.08 -18.21 8.07
N GLY A 188 -13.68 -17.12 8.58
CA GLY A 188 -13.78 -16.85 10.01
C GLY A 188 -12.42 -16.63 10.69
N HIS A 189 -11.39 -16.30 9.92
CA HIS A 189 -10.05 -16.11 10.46
C HIS A 189 -9.94 -14.76 11.17
N PRO A 190 -9.22 -14.65 12.30
CA PRO A 190 -8.93 -13.36 12.90
C PRO A 190 -8.25 -12.44 11.89
N ILE A 191 -8.87 -11.28 11.64
CA ILE A 191 -8.29 -10.26 10.77
C ILE A 191 -7.24 -9.49 11.58
N LYS A 192 -6.09 -10.12 11.79
CA LYS A 192 -4.92 -9.49 12.41
C LYS A 192 -3.99 -8.97 11.32
N ASP A 193 -3.21 -7.96 11.68
CA ASP A 193 -2.08 -7.43 10.90
C ASP A 193 -2.41 -6.90 9.49
N THR A 194 -3.69 -6.84 9.12
CA THR A 194 -4.16 -6.34 7.81
C THR A 194 -4.34 -4.82 7.82
N GLY A 195 -4.31 -4.19 9.00
CA GLY A 195 -4.46 -2.75 9.19
C GLY A 195 -3.43 -1.92 8.40
N PHE A 196 -2.17 -2.38 8.36
CA PHE A 196 -1.13 -1.70 7.57
C PHE A 196 -1.42 -1.76 6.07
N ASN A 197 -1.83 -2.92 5.56
CA ASN A 197 -2.15 -3.11 4.14
C ASN A 197 -3.38 -2.29 3.70
N VAL A 198 -4.40 -2.14 4.54
CA VAL A 198 -5.54 -1.29 4.18
C VAL A 198 -5.21 0.20 4.26
N CYS A 199 -4.37 0.61 5.22
CA CYS A 199 -4.10 2.04 5.43
C CYS A 199 -2.99 2.60 4.55
N LEU A 200 -1.91 1.85 4.28
CA LEU A 200 -0.75 2.36 3.55
C LEU A 200 -0.86 2.20 2.03
N PRO A 201 -1.06 0.99 1.48
CA PRO A 201 -1.35 0.85 0.05
C PRO A 201 -2.83 1.05 -0.27
N GLY A 202 -3.75 0.57 0.57
CA GLY A 202 -5.18 0.54 0.27
C GLY A 202 -5.83 1.93 0.16
N LEU A 203 -5.76 2.75 1.21
CA LEU A 203 -6.38 4.08 1.24
C LEU A 203 -5.83 5.03 0.16
N PRO A 204 -4.51 5.15 -0.05
CA PRO A 204 -4.00 5.98 -1.15
C PRO A 204 -4.43 5.49 -2.53
N SER A 205 -4.51 4.18 -2.75
CA SER A 205 -5.03 3.60 -4.00
C SER A 205 -6.51 3.93 -4.19
N ALA A 206 -7.33 3.75 -3.15
CA ALA A 206 -8.73 4.15 -3.17
C ALA A 206 -8.89 5.65 -3.47
N GLY A 207 -8.03 6.50 -2.88
CA GLY A 207 -8.02 7.94 -3.12
C GLY A 207 -7.75 8.31 -4.58
N VAL A 208 -6.74 7.70 -5.21
CA VAL A 208 -6.43 7.89 -6.63
C VAL A 208 -7.63 7.50 -7.52
N LEU A 209 -8.28 6.38 -7.20
CA LEU A 209 -9.45 5.90 -7.95
C LEU A 209 -10.69 6.77 -7.74
N CYS A 210 -10.93 7.24 -6.52
CA CYS A 210 -11.98 8.21 -6.20
C CYS A 210 -11.79 9.51 -6.98
N ALA A 211 -10.58 10.07 -6.98
CA ALA A 211 -10.24 11.28 -7.71
C ALA A 211 -10.49 11.11 -9.22
N GLU A 212 -10.07 9.98 -9.79
CA GLU A 212 -10.28 9.67 -11.20
C GLU A 212 -11.77 9.46 -11.54
N LEU A 213 -12.54 8.82 -10.66
CA LEU A 213 -13.99 8.68 -10.82
C LEU A 213 -14.71 10.04 -10.85
N LEU A 214 -14.36 10.95 -9.94
CA LEU A 214 -14.91 12.31 -9.89
C LEU A 214 -14.53 13.13 -11.12
N ARG A 215 -13.27 13.07 -11.53
CA ARG A 215 -12.77 13.77 -12.72
C ARG A 215 -13.57 13.35 -13.97
N ARG A 216 -13.84 12.05 -14.11
CA ARG A 216 -14.63 11.52 -15.23
C ARG A 216 -16.14 11.75 -15.10
N SER A 217 -16.71 11.80 -13.89
CA SER A 217 -18.14 12.13 -13.73
C SER A 217 -18.45 13.59 -14.06
N ARG A 218 -17.52 14.50 -13.75
CA ARG A 218 -17.64 15.94 -14.03
C ARG A 218 -17.28 16.31 -15.48
N SER A 219 -16.56 15.44 -16.20
CA SER A 219 -16.19 15.67 -17.60
C SER A 219 -17.39 15.47 -18.53
N THR A 220 -17.80 16.53 -19.21
CA THR A 220 -18.83 16.50 -20.26
C THR A 220 -18.35 15.87 -21.57
N VAL A 221 -17.03 15.72 -21.72
CA VAL A 221 -16.43 15.04 -22.87
C VAL A 221 -16.41 13.54 -22.58
N VAL A 222 -17.23 12.80 -23.31
CA VAL A 222 -17.14 11.33 -23.42
C VAL A 222 -15.82 11.02 -24.13
N SER A 223 -14.72 11.00 -23.39
CA SER A 223 -13.44 10.58 -23.95
C SER A 223 -13.54 9.10 -24.29
N SER A 224 -13.47 8.78 -25.58
CA SER A 224 -13.53 7.42 -26.12
C SER A 224 -12.21 6.65 -25.92
N SER A 225 -11.40 7.00 -24.91
CA SER A 225 -10.07 6.47 -24.72
C SER A 225 -10.04 5.42 -23.61
N LEU A 226 -9.86 4.15 -24.02
CA LEU A 226 -9.63 2.93 -23.23
C LEU A 226 -10.70 2.61 -22.17
N GLU A 227 -11.08 1.34 -22.09
CA GLU A 227 -12.14 0.82 -21.20
C GLU A 227 -11.85 1.15 -19.72
N PHE A 228 -12.22 2.35 -19.26
CA PHE A 228 -12.18 2.67 -17.85
C PHE A 228 -13.27 1.85 -17.15
N PRO A 229 -12.89 0.90 -16.29
CA PRO A 229 -13.83 -0.08 -15.77
C PRO A 229 -14.54 0.50 -14.55
N ARG A 230 -15.36 1.53 -14.81
CA ARG A 230 -16.10 2.31 -13.81
C ARG A 230 -16.84 1.41 -12.84
N SER A 231 -17.52 0.38 -13.35
CA SER A 231 -18.29 -0.56 -12.54
C SER A 231 -17.40 -1.36 -11.58
N GLU A 232 -16.27 -1.91 -12.06
CA GLU A 232 -15.31 -2.64 -11.22
C GLU A 232 -14.75 -1.74 -10.10
N ILE A 233 -14.39 -0.50 -10.45
CA ILE A 233 -13.82 0.45 -9.49
C ILE A 233 -14.84 0.82 -8.41
N ILE A 234 -16.08 1.15 -8.80
CA ILE A 234 -17.17 1.46 -7.86
C ILE A 234 -17.42 0.28 -6.92
N GLN A 235 -17.52 -0.94 -7.46
CA GLN A 235 -17.73 -2.16 -6.65
C GLN A 235 -16.59 -2.39 -5.66
N ASN A 236 -15.33 -2.33 -6.10
CA ASN A 236 -14.17 -2.53 -5.23
C ASN A 236 -14.05 -1.43 -4.17
N LEU A 237 -14.32 -0.16 -4.50
CA LEU A 237 -14.34 0.94 -3.53
C LEU A 237 -15.46 0.75 -2.48
N THR A 238 -16.63 0.29 -2.92
CA THR A 238 -17.77 0.03 -2.04
C THR A 238 -17.43 -1.09 -1.05
N LEU A 239 -16.90 -2.21 -1.55
CA LEU A 239 -16.47 -3.34 -0.72
C LEU A 239 -15.33 -2.94 0.22
N PHE A 240 -14.33 -2.22 -0.28
CA PHE A 240 -13.21 -1.75 0.53
C PHE A 240 -13.68 -0.82 1.66
N ALA A 241 -14.58 0.14 1.37
CA ALA A 241 -15.15 1.00 2.40
C ALA A 241 -15.95 0.21 3.46
N ALA A 242 -16.71 -0.82 3.06
CA ALA A 242 -17.39 -1.69 4.01
C ALA A 242 -16.40 -2.50 4.88
N HIS A 243 -15.30 -2.94 4.28
CA HIS A 243 -14.27 -3.71 4.96
C HIS A 243 -13.47 -2.90 6.00
N LEU A 244 -13.30 -1.59 5.82
CA LEU A 244 -12.53 -0.76 6.75
C LEU A 244 -13.04 -0.83 8.21
N ASP A 245 -14.37 -0.80 8.45
CA ASP A 245 -14.96 -0.95 9.80
C ASP A 245 -14.76 -2.36 10.38
N THR A 246 -14.69 -3.35 9.48
CA THR A 246 -14.54 -4.75 9.87
C THR A 246 -13.10 -5.06 10.27
N ILE A 247 -12.14 -4.44 9.60
CA ILE A 247 -10.70 -4.68 9.78
C ILE A 247 -10.11 -3.82 10.88
N VAL A 248 -10.40 -2.52 10.88
CA VAL A 248 -9.74 -1.57 11.78
C VAL A 248 -10.68 -1.22 12.92
N LYS A 249 -10.31 -1.63 14.13
CA LYS A 249 -11.12 -1.46 15.34
C LYS A 249 -10.81 -0.16 16.07
N PRO A 250 -11.71 0.37 16.92
CA PRO A 250 -11.52 1.64 17.62
C PRO A 250 -10.23 1.76 18.46
N HIS A 251 -9.61 0.65 18.84
CA HIS A 251 -8.37 0.60 19.62
C HIS A 251 -7.12 0.45 18.75
N ASP A 252 -7.26 0.33 17.43
CA ASP A 252 -6.12 0.20 16.53
C ASP A 252 -5.48 1.58 16.27
N GLY A 253 -4.15 1.63 16.20
CA GLY A 253 -3.42 2.88 15.90
C GLY A 253 -3.79 3.52 14.57
N ASN A 254 -4.34 2.74 13.64
CA ASN A 254 -4.76 3.20 12.31
C ASN A 254 -6.25 3.61 12.24
N TYR A 255 -7.00 3.51 13.34
CA TYR A 255 -8.46 3.69 13.37
C TYR A 255 -8.92 5.02 12.79
N ARG A 256 -8.30 6.13 13.21
CA ARG A 256 -8.68 7.48 12.76
C ARG A 256 -8.54 7.64 11.25
N VAL A 257 -7.43 7.17 10.70
CA VAL A 257 -7.14 7.28 9.25
C VAL A 257 -8.07 6.37 8.45
N ALA A 258 -8.34 5.16 8.94
CA ALA A 258 -9.30 4.24 8.33
C ALA A 258 -10.72 4.82 8.29
N GLN A 259 -11.20 5.37 9.41
CA GLN A 259 -12.54 5.98 9.48
C GLN A 259 -12.66 7.18 8.53
N GLN A 260 -11.62 8.01 8.46
CA GLN A 260 -11.65 9.18 7.60
C GLN A 260 -11.60 8.80 6.11
N GLY A 261 -10.74 7.84 5.76
CA GLY A 261 -10.68 7.30 4.40
C GLY A 261 -12.01 6.67 3.99
N GLN A 262 -12.66 5.93 4.89
CA GLN A 262 -13.98 5.37 4.65
C GLN A 262 -15.03 6.44 4.35
N LYS A 263 -15.11 7.49 5.17
CA LYS A 263 -16.06 8.59 4.96
C LYS A 263 -15.86 9.24 3.60
N ALA A 264 -14.61 9.52 3.23
CA ALA A 264 -14.30 10.14 1.95
C ALA A 264 -14.67 9.23 0.76
N ILE A 265 -14.36 7.92 0.84
CA ILE A 265 -14.73 6.97 -0.21
C ILE A 265 -16.26 6.92 -0.38
N ARG A 266 -17.01 6.84 0.73
CA ARG A 266 -18.49 6.84 0.69
C ARG A 266 -19.04 8.13 0.08
N HIS A 267 -18.52 9.28 0.47
CA HIS A 267 -18.91 10.58 -0.09
C HIS A 267 -18.72 10.63 -1.62
N VAL A 268 -17.56 10.17 -2.11
CA VAL A 268 -17.31 10.12 -3.56
C VAL A 268 -18.25 9.14 -4.26
N LEU A 269 -18.51 7.98 -3.67
CA LEU A 269 -19.46 7.02 -4.23
C LEU A 269 -20.87 7.61 -4.31
N ASP A 270 -21.32 8.32 -3.28
CA ASP A 270 -22.63 8.97 -3.24
C ASP A 270 -22.75 10.03 -4.35
N GLN A 271 -21.73 10.85 -4.59
CA GLN A 271 -21.70 11.83 -5.68
C GLN A 271 -21.72 11.18 -7.07
N VAL A 272 -20.97 10.12 -7.25
CA VAL A 272 -20.78 9.46 -8.56
C VAL A 272 -21.98 8.59 -8.94
N LEU A 273 -22.75 8.13 -7.96
CA LEU A 273 -23.96 7.30 -8.13
C LEU A 273 -25.25 8.12 -8.12
N SER A 274 -25.29 9.23 -7.40
CA SER A 274 -26.43 10.16 -7.45
C SER A 274 -26.40 10.89 -8.79
N VAL A 275 -27.35 10.59 -9.67
CA VAL A 275 -27.55 11.35 -10.90
C VAL A 275 -27.94 12.77 -10.50
N ASP A 276 -27.22 13.79 -11.00
CA ASP A 276 -27.55 15.20 -10.84
C ASP A 276 -29.00 15.47 -11.32
N GLY A 277 -29.96 15.38 -10.40
CA GLY A 277 -31.31 15.91 -10.54
C GLY A 277 -31.41 17.39 -10.21
N HIS A 278 -30.29 18.09 -10.05
CA HIS A 278 -30.26 19.51 -9.67
C HIS A 278 -29.72 20.38 -10.81
N GLY A 279 -30.49 20.44 -11.89
CA GLY A 279 -30.65 21.69 -12.60
C GLY A 279 -31.41 22.68 -11.71
N LEU A 280 -30.76 23.81 -11.38
CA LEU A 280 -31.29 25.00 -10.70
C LEU A 280 -31.89 24.81 -9.30
N SER A 281 -31.19 25.30 -8.27
CA SER A 281 -31.59 26.55 -7.61
C SER A 281 -30.52 27.02 -6.62
N SER A 282 -29.99 28.21 -6.86
CA SER A 282 -29.32 29.02 -5.84
C SER A 282 -30.33 29.54 -4.81
N VAL A 283 -29.88 29.76 -3.58
CA VAL A 283 -29.85 31.04 -2.83
C VAL A 283 -29.82 30.73 -1.32
N VAL A 284 -28.65 31.03 -0.73
CA VAL A 284 -28.35 31.68 0.56
C VAL A 284 -29.44 31.72 1.64
N GLU A 285 -29.09 31.31 2.87
CA GLU A 285 -29.23 32.18 4.06
C GLU A 285 -28.26 31.79 5.18
N ASP A 286 -27.49 32.81 5.60
CA ASP A 286 -26.51 32.85 6.68
C ASP A 286 -27.23 33.24 7.98
N THR A 287 -26.99 32.54 9.09
CA THR A 287 -27.18 33.09 10.45
C THR A 287 -26.62 32.16 11.53
N GLY A 288 -25.80 32.73 12.42
CA GLY A 288 -25.87 32.41 13.86
C GLY A 288 -24.63 31.81 14.49
N THR A 289 -23.80 32.69 15.06
CA THR A 289 -22.79 32.42 16.09
C THR A 289 -23.28 31.51 17.22
N ASN A 290 -22.45 30.55 17.65
CA ASN A 290 -22.40 30.18 19.07
C ASN A 290 -21.04 29.61 19.51
N ASP A 291 -20.64 30.13 20.66
CA ASP A 291 -19.40 29.94 21.41
C ASP A 291 -19.39 28.55 22.09
N LYS A 292 -18.45 27.66 21.74
CA LYS A 292 -18.14 26.43 22.51
C LYS A 292 -16.67 26.03 22.39
N LEU A 293 -16.02 26.01 23.56
CA LEU A 293 -14.91 25.17 24.02
C LEU A 293 -14.22 24.28 22.97
N ILE A 294 -12.92 24.52 22.80
CA ILE A 294 -11.99 23.74 21.98
C ILE A 294 -11.99 22.28 22.47
N ASP A 295 -12.69 21.43 21.73
CA ASP A 295 -12.63 19.97 21.80
C ASP A 295 -11.85 19.48 20.56
N ASP A 296 -10.99 18.47 20.73
CA ASP A 296 -10.09 17.89 19.71
C ASP A 296 -10.84 17.20 18.53
N SER A 297 -12.15 17.39 18.45
CA SER A 297 -13.03 17.00 17.34
C SER A 297 -12.99 18.00 16.15
N SER A 298 -12.42 19.20 16.34
CA SER A 298 -12.46 20.29 15.33
C SER A 298 -11.55 20.10 14.11
N LEU A 299 -10.69 19.08 14.07
CA LEU A 299 -9.91 18.72 12.87
C LEU A 299 -10.68 17.83 11.87
N LEU A 300 -11.87 17.35 12.24
CA LEU A 300 -12.73 16.55 11.36
C LEU A 300 -13.71 17.39 10.54
N ASP A 301 -13.87 18.68 10.87
CA ASP A 301 -14.96 19.54 10.38
C ASP A 301 -14.53 20.53 9.27
N GLY A 302 -13.30 20.39 8.76
CA GLY A 302 -12.70 21.38 7.85
C GLY A 302 -12.24 20.87 6.49
N VAL A 303 -12.30 19.56 6.21
CA VAL A 303 -11.85 19.04 4.90
C VAL A 303 -13.02 19.05 3.93
N ASN A 304 -13.01 20.00 3.00
CA ASN A 304 -13.92 20.00 1.88
C ASN A 304 -13.56 18.85 0.91
N PHE A 305 -14.25 17.71 1.02
CA PHE A 305 -14.05 16.56 0.14
C PHE A 305 -14.50 16.81 -1.31
N ASP A 306 -15.13 17.95 -1.59
CA ASP A 306 -15.53 18.33 -2.95
C ASP A 306 -14.36 18.90 -3.77
N ASP A 307 -13.28 19.30 -3.08
CA ASP A 307 -12.05 19.81 -3.66
C ASP A 307 -10.99 18.70 -3.78
N HIS A 308 -10.66 18.40 -5.04
CA HIS A 308 -9.73 17.35 -5.46
C HIS A 308 -8.33 17.51 -4.85
N ASP A 309 -7.83 18.73 -4.76
CA ASP A 309 -6.46 19.00 -4.31
C ASP A 309 -6.38 18.99 -2.77
N LEU A 310 -7.48 19.36 -2.09
CA LEU A 310 -7.63 19.22 -0.65
C LEU A 310 -7.81 17.76 -0.21
N PHE A 311 -8.50 16.92 -0.97
CA PHE A 311 -8.63 15.49 -0.66
C PHE A 311 -7.30 14.73 -0.83
N LEU A 312 -6.58 14.98 -1.93
CA LEU A 312 -5.25 14.39 -2.15
C LEU A 312 -4.20 14.98 -1.19
N GLY A 313 -4.28 16.29 -0.92
CA GLY A 313 -3.46 16.98 0.08
C GLY A 313 -3.74 16.49 1.50
N TRP A 314 -4.99 16.14 1.83
CA TRP A 314 -5.35 15.49 3.09
C TRP A 314 -4.78 14.07 3.18
N LEU A 315 -4.89 13.25 2.14
CA LEU A 315 -4.23 11.92 2.09
C LEU A 315 -2.72 12.03 2.33
N ASP A 316 -2.10 13.09 1.83
CA ASP A 316 -0.68 13.37 2.03
C ASP A 316 -0.36 13.90 3.43
N GLY A 317 -1.14 14.86 3.92
CA GLY A 317 -0.98 15.44 5.26
C GLY A 317 -1.27 14.46 6.39
N ASN A 318 -2.19 13.51 6.21
CA ASN A 318 -2.48 12.50 7.22
C ASN A 318 -1.40 11.41 7.31
N MET A 319 -0.69 11.09 6.21
CA MET A 319 0.52 10.24 6.31
C MET A 319 1.63 10.95 7.10
N GLN A 320 1.74 12.29 6.99
CA GLN A 320 2.61 13.09 7.84
C GLN A 320 2.12 13.19 9.30
N HIS A 321 0.83 13.35 9.56
CA HIS A 321 0.30 13.34 10.94
C HIS A 321 0.37 11.95 11.60
N MET A 322 0.28 10.88 10.83
CA MET A 322 0.60 9.53 11.29
C MET A 322 2.05 9.44 11.79
N SER A 323 2.98 10.19 11.16
CA SER A 323 4.37 10.28 11.60
C SER A 323 4.53 10.99 12.95
N ASP A 324 3.78 12.07 13.17
CA ASP A 324 3.77 12.82 14.43
C ASP A 324 3.11 12.04 15.57
N SER A 325 2.03 11.30 15.26
CA SER A 325 1.29 10.50 16.24
C SER A 325 2.11 9.33 16.78
N TRP A 326 3.01 8.73 16.00
CA TRP A 326 3.89 7.67 16.49
C TRP A 326 5.05 8.21 17.31
N LEU A 327 5.60 9.39 16.98
CA LEU A 327 6.62 10.05 17.79
C LEU A 327 6.11 10.40 19.20
N ALA A 328 4.81 10.71 19.33
CA ALA A 328 4.16 10.92 20.63
C ALA A 328 4.13 9.65 21.51
N TRP A 329 4.17 8.45 20.92
CA TRP A 329 4.18 7.16 21.65
C TRP A 329 5.58 6.65 22.01
N VAL A 330 6.63 7.17 21.35
CA VAL A 330 8.03 6.77 21.61
C VAL A 330 8.71 7.67 22.65
N ASN A 331 8.09 8.78 23.02
CA ASN A 331 8.52 9.62 24.15
C ASN A 331 7.97 9.06 25.47
N PHE A 332 8.61 8.01 25.99
CA PHE A 332 8.57 7.74 27.43
C PHE A 332 9.60 8.64 28.11
N THR A 333 9.12 9.63 28.87
CA THR A 333 9.88 10.21 30.00
C THR A 333 10.02 9.20 31.12
#